data_AF-C7CHK8-F1
#
_entry.id   AF-C7CHK8-F1
#
_cell.length_a   1.000
_cell.length_b   1.000
_cell.length_c   1.000
_cell.angle_alpha   90.00
_cell.angle_beta   90.00
_cell.angle_gamma   90.00
#
_symmetry.space_group_name_H-M   'P 1'
#
loop_
_entity.id
_entity.type
_entity.pdbx_description
1 polymer ?
#
loop_
_entity_poly.entity_id
_entity_poly.type
_entity_poly.pdbx_seq_one_letter_code
_entity_poly.pdbx_strand_id
1 'polypeptide(L)'
;MLFKLIETNIVNFHIRFQEMGKYDHSISGERKLVDTVSKAHYQLMLHRAVRYYGAEYDIHIRPDNGNCTSLLPGYKQKLNEGAVSEFNHPPNCVRTIEPRDSKQTPFLQFLDVTLGALTAYRNGRHLLPETSDMKRKLAIYAFEKTKLHSLEASTSISQHRLSVWNVRPKFNLKRGPRA
;
A
#
# COMPACT_ATOMS: atom_id res chain seq x y z
N MET A 1 11.21 16.83 -1.32
CA MET A 1 10.61 16.99 0.02
C MET A 1 10.32 15.64 0.67
N LEU A 2 9.49 14.75 0.10
CA LEU A 2 9.18 13.43 0.67
C LEU A 2 10.42 12.61 1.08
N PHE A 3 11.37 12.38 0.16
CA PHE A 3 12.55 11.57 0.46
C PHE A 3 13.44 12.15 1.56
N LYS A 4 13.48 13.48 1.74
CA LYS A 4 14.18 14.10 2.86
C LYS A 4 13.51 13.74 4.20
N LEU A 5 12.18 13.76 4.25
CA LEU A 5 11.41 13.34 5.44
C LEU A 5 11.61 11.85 5.74
N ILE A 6 11.75 11.03 4.70
CA ILE A 6 12.11 9.61 4.84
C ILE A 6 13.52 9.48 5.41
N GLU A 7 14.51 10.17 4.86
CA GLU A 7 15.90 10.14 5.32
C GLU A 7 16.04 10.58 6.77
N THR A 8 15.29 11.59 7.20
CA THR A 8 15.27 12.10 8.58
C THR A 8 14.33 11.31 9.50
N ASN A 9 13.76 10.19 9.04
CA ASN A 9 12.88 9.32 9.82
C ASN A 9 11.61 10.00 10.38
N ILE A 10 11.17 11.08 9.72
CA ILE A 10 9.91 11.78 10.04
C ILE A 10 8.73 11.06 9.37
N VAL A 11 8.96 10.51 8.18
CA VAL A 11 7.95 9.75 7.41
C VAL A 11 8.51 8.39 7.05
N ASN A 12 7.74 7.34 7.33
CA ASN A 12 8.02 6.01 6.81
C ASN A 12 7.14 5.73 5.59
N PHE A 13 7.74 5.22 4.51
CA PHE A 13 7.05 5.04 3.24
C PHE A 13 6.98 3.56 2.85
N HIS A 14 5.76 3.03 2.83
CA HIS A 14 5.51 1.62 2.52
C HIS A 14 4.75 1.48 1.21
N ILE A 15 5.40 0.87 0.21
CA ILE A 15 4.86 0.67 -1.12
C ILE A 15 4.44 -0.80 -1.27
N ARG A 16 3.24 -1.02 -1.79
CA ARG A 16 2.74 -2.36 -2.11
C ARG A 16 2.37 -2.42 -3.60
N PHE A 17 3.16 -3.14 -4.38
CA PHE A 17 2.84 -3.44 -5.77
C PHE A 17 1.94 -4.67 -5.86
N GLN A 18 0.89 -4.54 -6.66
CA GLN A 18 -0.04 -5.63 -6.97
C GLN A 18 -0.47 -5.52 -8.43
N GLU A 19 -0.22 -6.58 -9.18
CA GLU A 19 -0.64 -6.68 -10.57
C GLU A 19 -2.08 -7.18 -10.63
N MET A 20 -3.04 -6.24 -10.64
CA MET A 20 -4.48 -6.55 -10.54
C MET A 20 -4.95 -7.52 -11.64
N GLY A 21 -4.41 -7.43 -12.86
CA GLY A 21 -4.76 -8.35 -13.96
C GLY A 21 -4.42 -9.82 -13.70
N LYS A 22 -3.56 -10.13 -12.71
CA LYS A 22 -3.26 -11.50 -12.29
C LYS A 22 -4.19 -12.03 -11.20
N TYR A 23 -5.12 -11.22 -10.69
CA TYR A 23 -6.05 -11.68 -9.65
C TYR A 23 -7.33 -12.19 -10.28
N ASP A 24 -7.78 -13.36 -9.83
CA ASP A 24 -9.17 -13.73 -10.03
C ASP A 24 -10.03 -12.94 -9.03
N HIS A 25 -10.67 -11.89 -9.53
CA HIS A 25 -11.53 -11.04 -8.72
C HIS A 25 -12.84 -11.73 -8.35
N SER A 26 -13.30 -12.73 -9.11
CA SER A 26 -14.57 -13.42 -8.84
C SER A 26 -14.54 -14.20 -7.53
N ILE A 27 -13.38 -14.72 -7.15
CA ILE A 27 -13.18 -15.45 -5.88
C ILE A 27 -12.91 -14.53 -4.69
N SER A 28 -12.78 -13.21 -4.90
CA SER A 28 -12.44 -12.27 -3.84
C SER A 28 -13.63 -11.90 -2.94
N GLY A 29 -14.85 -11.99 -3.46
CA GLY A 29 -16.10 -11.63 -2.77
C GLY A 29 -17.15 -11.12 -3.76
N GLU A 30 -18.35 -10.83 -3.27
CA GLU A 30 -19.50 -10.40 -4.10
C GLU A 30 -19.19 -9.14 -4.91
N ARG A 31 -18.36 -8.24 -4.38
CA ARG A 31 -18.00 -6.96 -5.03
C ARG A 31 -16.73 -7.07 -5.88
N LYS A 32 -16.24 -8.30 -6.09
CA LYS A 32 -15.14 -8.66 -7.00
C LYS A 32 -13.87 -7.83 -6.75
N LEU A 33 -13.55 -6.93 -7.68
CA LEU A 33 -12.36 -6.05 -7.64
C LEU A 33 -12.33 -5.21 -6.36
N VAL A 34 -13.48 -4.68 -5.92
CA VAL A 34 -13.55 -3.87 -4.70
C VAL A 34 -13.10 -4.67 -3.49
N ASP A 35 -13.49 -5.94 -3.37
CA ASP A 35 -13.06 -6.80 -2.27
C ASP A 35 -11.57 -7.17 -2.39
N THR A 36 -11.04 -7.37 -3.61
CA THR A 36 -9.60 -7.55 -3.84
C THR A 36 -8.80 -6.35 -3.33
N VAL A 37 -9.22 -5.13 -3.68
CA VAL A 37 -8.56 -3.89 -3.28
C VAL A 37 -8.72 -3.65 -1.77
N SER A 38 -9.89 -3.91 -1.21
CA SER A 38 -10.12 -3.75 0.23
C SER A 38 -9.26 -4.70 1.05
N LYS A 39 -9.13 -5.97 0.63
CA LYS A 39 -8.18 -6.94 1.21
C LYS A 39 -6.74 -6.46 1.11
N ALA A 40 -6.34 -5.85 -0.02
CA ALA A 40 -5.00 -5.30 -0.18
C ALA A 40 -4.71 -4.15 0.81
N HIS A 41 -5.68 -3.26 1.03
CA HIS A 41 -5.58 -2.20 2.04
C HIS A 41 -5.50 -2.78 3.44
N TYR A 42 -6.36 -3.74 3.79
CA TYR A 42 -6.30 -4.42 5.09
C TYR A 42 -4.90 -4.98 5.37
N GLN A 43 -4.34 -5.71 4.40
CA GLN A 43 -3.01 -6.31 4.51
C GLN A 43 -1.90 -5.27 4.66
N LEU A 44 -2.00 -4.15 3.93
CA LEU A 44 -1.04 -3.04 4.05
C LEU A 44 -1.11 -2.40 5.45
N MET A 45 -2.32 -2.10 5.93
CA MET A 45 -2.53 -1.48 7.25
C MET A 45 -2.08 -2.40 8.38
N LEU A 46 -2.44 -3.68 8.35
CA LEU A 46 -2.08 -4.65 9.38
C LEU A 46 -0.55 -4.87 9.43
N HIS A 47 0.07 -5.22 8.30
CA HIS A 47 1.47 -5.65 8.31
C HIS A 47 2.49 -4.51 8.25
N ARG A 48 2.05 -3.27 8.03
CA ARG A 48 2.92 -2.08 8.08
C ARG A 48 2.55 -1.15 9.21
N ALA A 49 1.39 -0.50 9.15
CA ALA A 49 1.01 0.50 10.15
C ALA A 49 0.84 -0.14 11.54
N VAL A 50 0.02 -1.18 11.66
CA VAL A 50 -0.25 -1.84 12.94
C VAL A 50 1.01 -2.55 13.45
N ARG A 51 1.66 -3.37 12.62
CA ARG A 51 2.86 -4.11 13.02
C ARG A 51 3.95 -3.22 13.64
N TYR A 52 4.28 -2.10 13.01
CA TYR A 52 5.43 -1.30 13.44
C TYR A 52 5.09 -0.23 14.49
N TYR A 53 3.85 0.26 14.53
CA TYR A 53 3.52 1.41 15.38
C TYR A 53 2.47 1.08 16.46
N GLY A 54 1.75 -0.05 16.32
CA GLY A 54 0.62 -0.38 17.20
C GLY A 54 1.00 -0.73 18.64
N ALA A 55 2.27 -1.04 18.91
CA ALA A 55 2.76 -1.31 20.26
C ALA A 55 2.80 -0.05 21.14
N GLU A 56 3.11 1.11 20.54
CA GLU A 56 3.47 2.34 21.26
C GLU A 56 2.56 3.52 20.93
N TYR A 57 1.88 3.51 19.77
CA TYR A 57 1.17 4.68 19.26
C TYR A 57 -0.30 4.38 18.95
N ASP A 58 -1.10 5.42 19.15
CA ASP A 58 -2.45 5.50 18.59
C ASP A 58 -2.38 5.73 17.07
N ILE A 59 -3.01 4.84 16.31
CA ILE A 59 -2.99 4.83 14.86
C ILE A 59 -4.29 5.46 14.32
N HIS A 60 -4.11 6.51 13.52
CA HIS A 60 -5.17 7.19 12.79
C HIS A 60 -4.94 7.00 11.28
N ILE A 61 -5.89 6.34 10.61
CA ILE A 61 -5.77 6.00 9.19
C ILE A 61 -6.67 6.94 8.38
N ARG A 62 -6.09 7.57 7.34
CA ARG A 62 -6.76 8.53 6.47
C ARG A 62 -6.56 8.14 5.01
N PRO A 63 -7.34 7.20 4.46
CA PRO A 63 -7.25 6.86 3.05
C PRO A 63 -7.83 7.99 2.19
N ASP A 64 -7.41 8.09 0.94
CA ASP A 64 -8.11 8.94 -0.05
C ASP A 64 -9.52 8.41 -0.30
N ASN A 65 -10.48 9.32 -0.45
CA ASN A 65 -11.88 8.97 -0.59
C ASN A 65 -12.18 8.42 -1.98
N GLY A 66 -12.66 7.18 -2.04
CA GLY A 66 -13.04 6.52 -3.28
C GLY A 66 -13.84 5.25 -3.05
N ASN A 67 -14.36 4.68 -4.14
CA ASN A 67 -15.23 3.49 -4.09
C ASN A 67 -14.58 2.30 -3.39
N CYS A 68 -13.25 2.16 -3.49
CA CYS A 68 -12.49 1.07 -2.89
C CYS A 68 -12.08 1.31 -1.43
N THR A 69 -12.20 2.55 -0.92
CA THR A 69 -11.81 2.92 0.45
C THR A 69 -13.02 3.17 1.36
N SER A 70 -14.22 3.30 0.78
CA SER A 70 -15.51 3.47 1.50
C SER A 70 -15.79 2.39 2.55
N LEU A 71 -15.25 1.19 2.35
CA LEU A 71 -15.46 0.03 3.23
C LEU A 71 -14.42 -0.06 4.37
N LEU A 72 -13.33 0.69 4.28
CA LEU A 72 -12.22 0.60 5.24
C LEU A 72 -12.60 1.00 6.67
N PRO A 73 -13.53 1.94 6.93
CA PRO A 73 -14.02 2.19 8.29
C PRO A 73 -14.51 0.92 9.01
N GLY A 74 -15.15 0.00 8.28
CA GLY A 74 -15.62 -1.28 8.81
C GLY A 74 -14.51 -2.27 9.18
N TYR A 75 -13.24 -1.98 8.86
CA TYR A 75 -12.10 -2.84 9.18
C TYR A 75 -11.44 -2.51 10.51
N LYS A 76 -11.84 -1.44 11.21
CA LYS A 76 -11.24 -1.02 12.48
C LYS A 76 -11.20 -2.16 13.50
N GLN A 77 -12.33 -2.85 13.69
CA GLN A 77 -12.39 -3.97 14.65
C GLN A 77 -11.41 -5.08 14.26
N LYS A 78 -11.44 -5.54 13.00
CA LYS A 78 -10.56 -6.60 12.51
C LYS A 78 -9.07 -6.24 12.58
N LEU A 79 -8.71 -4.97 12.35
CA LEU A 79 -7.32 -4.53 12.50
C LEU A 79 -6.87 -4.57 13.96
N ASN A 80 -7.72 -4.21 14.91
CA ASN A 80 -7.41 -4.29 16.34
C ASN A 80 -7.36 -5.75 16.83
N GLU A 81 -8.25 -6.62 16.33
CA GLU A 81 -8.16 -8.07 16.56
C GLU A 81 -6.83 -8.62 16.03
N GLY A 82 -6.46 -8.24 14.80
CA GLY A 82 -5.18 -8.63 14.20
C GLY A 82 -3.96 -8.07 14.93
N ALA A 83 -4.04 -6.86 15.49
CA ALA A 83 -2.97 -6.28 16.30
C ALA A 83 -2.63 -7.18 17.50
N VAL A 84 -3.66 -7.67 18.20
CA VAL A 84 -3.53 -8.57 19.33
C VAL A 84 -3.07 -9.96 18.87
N SER A 85 -3.75 -10.56 17.90
CA SER A 85 -3.52 -11.96 17.54
C SER A 85 -2.21 -12.21 16.78
N GLU A 86 -1.78 -11.28 15.93
CA GLU A 86 -0.59 -11.46 15.08
C GLU A 86 0.68 -10.90 15.72
N PHE A 87 0.56 -9.85 16.54
CA PHE A 87 1.70 -9.08 17.03
C PHE A 87 1.74 -8.89 18.55
N ASN A 88 0.72 -9.35 19.29
CA ASN A 88 0.60 -9.14 20.73
C ASN A 88 0.64 -7.64 21.13
N HIS A 89 0.06 -6.78 20.30
CA HIS A 89 -0.03 -5.34 20.57
C HIS A 89 -1.20 -5.01 21.49
N PRO A 90 -1.19 -3.83 22.15
CA PRO A 90 -2.33 -3.37 22.94
C PRO A 90 -3.64 -3.35 22.14
N PRO A 91 -4.78 -3.69 22.78
CA PRO A 91 -6.07 -3.59 22.12
C PRO A 91 -6.39 -2.15 21.77
N ASN A 92 -7.13 -1.94 20.68
CA ASN A 92 -7.61 -0.63 20.24
C ASN A 92 -6.51 0.37 19.84
N CYS A 93 -5.32 -0.10 19.42
CA CYS A 93 -4.28 0.78 18.87
C CYS A 93 -4.74 1.53 17.61
N VAL A 94 -5.64 0.97 16.79
CA VAL A 94 -6.28 1.69 15.67
C VAL A 94 -7.51 2.45 16.17
N ARG A 95 -7.37 3.78 16.29
CA ARG A 95 -8.40 4.67 16.83
C ARG A 95 -9.45 5.04 15.81
N THR A 96 -9.03 5.42 14.60
CA THR A 96 -9.93 5.94 13.57
C THR A 96 -9.48 5.51 12.19
N ILE A 97 -10.45 5.25 11.32
CA ILE A 97 -10.25 5.03 9.89
C ILE A 97 -11.29 5.89 9.17
N GLU A 98 -10.84 6.97 8.55
CA GLU A 98 -11.71 8.01 8.02
C GLU A 98 -11.20 8.41 6.64
N PRO A 99 -11.88 7.97 5.55
CA PRO A 99 -11.60 8.47 4.22
C PRO A 99 -11.69 10.00 4.17
N ARG A 100 -10.76 10.65 3.48
CA ARG A 100 -10.71 12.10 3.32
C ARG A 100 -10.62 12.47 1.85
N ASP A 101 -11.22 13.59 1.48
CA ASP A 101 -11.08 14.14 0.13
C ASP A 101 -9.64 14.67 -0.04
N SER A 102 -8.88 14.06 -0.94
CA SER A 102 -7.52 14.49 -1.29
C SER A 102 -7.48 15.93 -1.79
N LYS A 103 -8.54 16.46 -2.41
CA LYS A 103 -8.60 17.88 -2.83
C LYS A 103 -8.53 18.85 -1.66
N GLN A 104 -8.99 18.43 -0.49
CA GLN A 104 -9.01 19.23 0.74
C GLN A 104 -7.91 18.81 1.72
N THR A 105 -7.14 17.77 1.38
CA THR A 105 -6.13 17.17 2.27
C THR A 105 -4.78 17.10 1.56
N PRO A 106 -3.96 18.17 1.61
CA PRO A 106 -2.69 18.26 0.88
C PRO A 106 -1.72 17.10 1.15
N PHE A 107 -1.75 16.52 2.35
CA PHE A 107 -0.94 15.36 2.71
C PHE A 107 -1.26 14.11 1.89
N LEU A 108 -2.51 13.93 1.44
CA LEU A 108 -2.86 12.79 0.58
C LEU A 108 -2.28 12.98 -0.82
N GLN A 109 -2.35 14.19 -1.37
CA GLN A 109 -1.76 14.54 -2.66
C GLN A 109 -0.22 14.48 -2.65
N PHE A 110 0.40 14.63 -1.48
CA PHE A 110 1.85 14.63 -1.32
C PHE A 110 2.52 13.35 -1.86
N LEU A 111 1.81 12.22 -1.85
CA LEU A 111 2.32 10.94 -2.32
C LEU A 111 2.06 10.69 -3.81
N ASP A 112 1.08 11.33 -4.42
CA ASP A 112 0.57 10.98 -5.76
C ASP A 112 1.64 11.04 -6.85
N VAL A 113 2.41 12.12 -6.87
CA VAL A 113 3.47 12.32 -7.88
C VAL A 113 4.56 11.26 -7.73
N THR A 114 4.98 10.97 -6.49
CA THR A 114 6.04 9.98 -6.24
C THR A 114 5.54 8.57 -6.53
N LEU A 115 4.33 8.23 -6.11
CA LEU A 115 3.71 6.93 -6.35
C LEU A 115 3.50 6.68 -7.85
N GLY A 116 3.02 7.69 -8.59
CA GLY A 116 2.86 7.63 -10.03
C GLY A 116 4.19 7.46 -10.76
N ALA A 117 5.23 8.18 -10.33
CA ALA A 117 6.58 8.08 -10.87
C ALA A 117 7.19 6.67 -10.65
N LEU A 118 7.11 6.15 -9.42
CA LEU A 118 7.61 4.81 -9.09
C LEU A 118 6.81 3.71 -9.82
N THR A 119 5.51 3.90 -10.01
CA THR A 119 4.68 2.98 -10.81
C THR A 119 5.07 3.02 -12.29
N ALA A 120 5.33 4.20 -12.85
CA ALA A 120 5.81 4.33 -14.21
C ALA A 120 7.20 3.71 -14.40
N TYR A 121 8.08 3.85 -13.40
CA TYR A 121 9.38 3.18 -13.38
C TYR A 121 9.22 1.66 -13.37
N ARG A 122 8.45 1.13 -12.40
CA ARG A 122 8.16 -0.30 -12.21
C ARG A 122 7.58 -0.98 -13.44
N ASN A 123 6.75 -0.27 -14.21
CA ASN A 123 6.09 -0.79 -15.41
C ASN A 123 6.89 -0.54 -16.69
N GLY A 124 8.15 -0.08 -16.61
CA GLY A 124 8.99 0.17 -17.78
C GLY A 124 8.52 1.33 -18.66
N ARG A 125 7.55 2.15 -18.23
CA ARG A 125 7.01 3.27 -19.04
C ARG A 125 8.08 4.29 -19.38
N HIS A 126 9.05 4.49 -18.50
CA HIS A 126 10.21 5.35 -18.72
C HIS A 126 11.15 4.87 -19.83
N LEU A 127 10.98 3.65 -20.34
CA LEU A 127 11.77 3.10 -21.45
C LEU A 127 11.08 3.30 -22.82
N LEU A 128 9.77 3.58 -22.81
CA LEU A 128 8.96 3.69 -24.02
C LEU A 128 9.28 4.98 -24.81
N PRO A 129 9.40 4.97 -26.15
CA PRO A 129 9.70 6.15 -26.95
C PRO A 129 8.67 7.29 -26.81
N GLU A 130 7.40 6.95 -26.66
CA GLU A 130 6.27 7.89 -26.57
C GLU A 130 6.13 8.59 -25.20
N THR A 131 6.88 8.14 -24.18
CA THR A 131 6.86 8.78 -22.87
C THR A 131 7.61 10.11 -22.92
N SER A 132 6.91 11.19 -22.57
CA SER A 132 7.50 12.53 -22.53
C SER A 132 8.72 12.61 -21.62
N ASP A 133 9.69 13.44 -22.01
CA ASP A 133 10.97 13.59 -21.33
C ASP A 133 10.82 13.89 -19.84
N MET A 134 9.87 14.76 -19.47
CA MET A 134 9.61 15.10 -18.08
C MET A 134 9.12 13.91 -17.26
N LYS A 135 8.21 13.09 -17.81
CA LYS A 135 7.73 11.88 -17.13
C LYS A 135 8.83 10.83 -16.99
N ARG A 136 9.67 10.69 -18.01
CA ARG A 136 10.85 9.82 -17.99
C ARG A 136 11.83 10.22 -16.89
N LYS A 137 12.25 11.48 -16.88
CA LYS A 137 13.16 12.05 -15.87
C LYS A 137 12.60 11.90 -14.47
N LEU A 138 11.31 12.18 -14.27
CA LEU A 138 10.65 12.06 -12.97
C LEU A 138 10.63 10.60 -12.46
N ALA A 139 10.33 9.64 -13.33
CA ALA A 139 10.33 8.21 -12.96
C ALA A 139 11.71 7.73 -12.52
N ILE A 140 12.76 8.07 -13.29
CA ILE A 140 14.15 7.74 -12.98
C ILE A 140 14.57 8.40 -11.67
N TYR A 141 14.34 9.71 -11.53
CA TYR A 141 14.67 10.46 -10.33
C TYR A 141 13.99 9.89 -9.08
N ALA A 142 12.70 9.55 -9.16
CA ALA A 142 11.98 8.97 -8.03
C ALA A 142 12.58 7.63 -7.61
N PHE A 143 12.96 6.76 -8.56
CA PHE A 143 13.61 5.48 -8.27
C PHE A 143 14.99 5.68 -7.61
N GLU A 144 15.85 6.53 -8.16
CA GLU A 144 17.17 6.82 -7.60
C GLU A 144 17.08 7.31 -6.14
N LYS A 145 16.06 8.12 -5.83
CA LYS A 145 15.82 8.61 -4.46
C LYS A 145 15.40 7.52 -3.48
N THR A 146 14.93 6.37 -3.94
CA THR A 146 14.64 5.24 -3.05
C THR A 146 15.92 4.57 -2.52
N LYS A 147 17.06 4.73 -3.21
CA LYS A 147 18.33 4.01 -2.94
C LYS A 147 18.20 2.48 -2.95
N LEU A 148 17.11 1.95 -3.51
CA LEU A 148 16.90 0.52 -3.68
C LEU A 148 17.65 0.04 -4.93
N HIS A 149 18.17 -1.18 -4.88
CA HIS A 149 18.74 -1.82 -6.08
C HIS A 149 17.67 -2.13 -7.13
N SER A 150 16.44 -2.41 -6.71
CA SER A 150 15.34 -2.77 -7.61
C SER A 150 13.97 -2.60 -6.94
N LEU A 151 12.93 -2.31 -7.73
CA LEU A 151 11.52 -2.37 -7.31
C LEU A 151 10.88 -3.75 -7.59
N GLU A 152 11.59 -4.68 -8.25
CA GLU A 152 11.09 -6.02 -8.58
C GLU A 152 11.06 -6.95 -7.37
N ALA A 153 12.04 -6.77 -6.46
CA ALA A 153 12.17 -7.57 -5.25
C ALA A 153 11.41 -6.91 -4.09
N SER A 154 10.81 -7.73 -3.22
CA SER A 154 10.31 -7.21 -1.95
C SER A 154 11.49 -6.88 -1.03
N THR A 155 11.40 -5.80 -0.28
CA THR A 155 12.34 -5.51 0.81
C THR A 155 12.11 -6.46 1.97
N SER A 156 13.13 -6.65 2.81
CA SER A 156 13.02 -7.41 4.06
C SER A 156 11.88 -6.90 4.95
N ILE A 157 11.28 -7.78 5.75
CA ILE A 157 10.30 -7.42 6.76
C ILE A 157 10.90 -6.52 7.87
N SER A 158 12.21 -6.51 8.06
CA SER A 158 12.86 -5.59 9.03
C SER A 158 13.01 -4.16 8.49
N GLN A 159 12.86 -3.97 7.18
CA GLN A 159 13.01 -2.66 6.55
C GLN A 159 11.72 -1.86 6.69
N HIS A 160 11.69 -0.95 7.67
CA HIS A 160 10.50 -0.17 8.01
C HIS A 160 10.49 1.25 7.42
N ARG A 161 11.65 1.88 7.17
CA ARG A 161 11.71 3.29 6.74
C ARG A 161 11.20 3.52 5.33
N LEU A 162 11.67 2.71 4.39
CA LEU A 162 11.17 2.67 3.01
C LEU A 162 11.08 1.21 2.60
N SER A 163 9.88 0.69 2.40
CA SER A 163 9.67 -0.73 2.11
C SER A 163 8.93 -0.94 0.80
N VAL A 164 9.31 -1.95 0.03
CA VAL A 164 8.59 -2.39 -1.17
C VAL A 164 8.06 -3.80 -0.93
N TRP A 165 6.77 -4.00 -1.20
CA TRP A 165 6.13 -5.31 -1.12
C TRP A 165 5.52 -5.67 -2.47
N ASN A 166 6.15 -6.62 -3.18
CA ASN A 166 5.65 -7.16 -4.43
C ASN A 166 4.75 -8.37 -4.11
N VAL A 167 3.43 -8.17 -4.18
CA VAL A 167 2.48 -9.23 -3.85
C VAL A 167 2.08 -9.99 -5.11
N ARG A 168 2.21 -11.32 -5.03
CA ARG A 168 1.71 -12.24 -6.05
C ARG A 168 0.43 -12.92 -5.54
N PRO A 169 -0.61 -13.06 -6.37
CA PRO A 169 -1.79 -13.83 -6.00
C PRO A 169 -1.40 -15.28 -5.72
N LYS A 170 -1.84 -15.81 -4.58
CA LYS A 170 -1.74 -17.25 -4.28
C LYS A 170 -3.03 -17.90 -4.75
N PHE A 171 -2.99 -18.63 -5.86
CA PHE A 171 -4.11 -19.45 -6.29
C PHE A 171 -4.08 -20.78 -5.51
N ASN A 172 -5.14 -21.09 -4.78
CA ASN A 172 -5.36 -22.45 -4.32
C ASN A 172 -5.99 -23.23 -5.49
N LEU A 173 -5.17 -23.97 -6.23
CA LEU A 173 -5.59 -24.87 -7.33
C LEU A 173 -6.52 -26.04 -6.88
N LYS A 174 -7.00 -26.06 -5.64
CA LYS A 174 -7.77 -27.16 -5.03
C LYS A 174 -9.29 -26.95 -4.94
N ARG A 175 -9.88 -26.06 -5.72
CA ARG A 175 -11.34 -26.03 -5.90
C ARG A 175 -11.69 -26.44 -7.32
N GLY A 176 -11.64 -27.75 -7.55
CA GLY A 176 -12.37 -28.36 -8.67
C GLY A 176 -13.88 -28.10 -8.53
N PRO A 177 -14.64 -28.24 -9.63
CA PRO A 177 -16.07 -27.96 -9.62
C PRO A 177 -16.74 -28.86 -8.56
N ARG A 178 -17.62 -28.25 -7.74
CA ARG A 178 -18.55 -29.05 -6.95
C ARG A 178 -19.50 -29.73 -7.94
N ALA A 179 -19.45 -31.06 -7.98
CA ALA A 179 -20.48 -31.88 -8.59
C ALA A 179 -21.81 -31.69 -7.86
#